data_AF-A0A9E3SNL7-F1
#
_entry.id   AF-A0A9E3SNL7-F1
#
_cell.length_a   1.000
_cell.length_b   1.000
_cell.length_c   1.000
_cell.angle_alpha   90.00
_cell.angle_beta   90.00
_cell.angle_gamma   90.00
#
_symmetry.space_group_name_H-M   'P 1'
#
loop_
_entity.id
_entity.type
_entity.pdbx_description
1 polymer ?
#
loop_
_entity_poly.entity_id
_entity_poly.type
_entity_poly.pdbx_seq_one_letter_code
_entity_poly.pdbx_strand_id
1 'polypeptide(L)'
;MNQATGFYENDPLALSYLYGTYLEINRPYAGAKAISKRANTIPAYLGIKKGFRLKSIHADYGQQRYTHTPVLSFVTLASSQALYGETREYQNHRFYDAGARLQLSSSSELYLGVQSLDIDVSDQFAYVENNIARDSVAVFDWGEAYYYRSDSTQKRAEFDNQIKQFSIYARLEQAVSEKVTLIGAFHLLQLEQTQTLAENKIYTISDTAYYLNDGSETSFFESTESRYQFTDISFKSTEWSAFLGIDLQTAIGLSCLGVSLSRFNRARYFQANAGLRYYPLGNLKLYGSSTFYLVN
;
A
#
# COMPACT_ATOMS: atom_id res chain seq x y z
N MET A 1 11.61 -17.97 -35.14
CA MET A 1 12.71 -18.25 -34.18
C MET A 1 13.42 -19.58 -34.43
N ASN A 2 12.74 -20.67 -34.83
CA ASN A 2 13.42 -21.96 -35.13
C ASN A 2 14.18 -22.02 -36.48
N GLN A 3 14.26 -20.93 -37.25
CA GLN A 3 14.99 -20.91 -38.53
C GLN A 3 16.50 -21.07 -38.34
N ALA A 4 17.06 -20.58 -37.22
CA ALA A 4 18.49 -20.73 -36.91
C ALA A 4 18.91 -22.21 -36.86
N THR A 5 18.01 -23.10 -36.42
CA THR A 5 18.27 -24.54 -36.34
C THR A 5 17.71 -25.30 -37.54
N GLY A 6 17.26 -24.61 -38.59
CA GLY A 6 16.55 -25.20 -39.73
C GLY A 6 17.44 -26.00 -40.71
N PHE A 7 18.75 -25.79 -40.66
CA PHE A 7 19.72 -26.51 -41.52
C PHE A 7 20.40 -27.67 -40.78
N TYR A 8 20.74 -27.46 -39.50
CA TYR A 8 21.26 -28.51 -38.62
C TYR A 8 20.79 -28.26 -37.20
N GLU A 9 19.96 -29.16 -36.67
CA GLU A 9 19.27 -28.94 -35.39
C GLU A 9 20.22 -28.89 -34.18
N ASN A 10 21.42 -29.46 -34.33
CA ASN A 10 22.42 -29.59 -33.28
C ASN A 10 23.64 -28.68 -33.46
N ASP A 11 23.58 -27.71 -34.38
CA ASP A 11 24.68 -26.76 -34.59
C ASP A 11 24.90 -25.93 -33.29
N PRO A 12 26.07 -26.03 -32.65
CA PRO A 12 26.39 -25.29 -31.43
C PRO A 12 26.23 -23.76 -31.58
N LEU A 13 26.56 -23.20 -32.74
CA LEU A 13 26.43 -21.77 -33.02
C LEU A 13 24.96 -21.39 -33.16
N ALA A 14 24.17 -22.16 -33.91
CA ALA A 14 22.73 -21.94 -34.05
C ALA A 14 22.00 -22.00 -32.70
N LEU A 15 22.36 -22.96 -31.84
CA LEU A 15 21.81 -23.08 -30.48
C LEU A 15 22.21 -21.89 -29.60
N SER A 16 23.42 -21.37 -29.77
CA SER A 16 23.90 -20.18 -29.07
C SER A 16 23.12 -18.93 -29.47
N TYR A 17 22.90 -18.72 -30.78
CA TYR A 17 22.08 -17.63 -31.29
C TYR A 17 20.62 -17.74 -30.85
N LEU A 18 20.06 -18.95 -30.85
CA LEU A 18 18.71 -19.20 -30.36
C LEU A 18 18.60 -18.81 -28.88
N TYR A 19 19.53 -19.27 -28.03
CA TYR A 19 19.54 -18.93 -26.60
C TYR A 19 19.74 -17.43 -26.36
N GLY A 20 20.67 -16.80 -27.07
CA GLY A 20 20.90 -15.36 -27.02
C GLY A 20 19.64 -14.55 -27.37
N THR A 21 18.89 -14.99 -28.39
CA THR A 21 17.61 -14.36 -28.76
C THR A 21 16.60 -14.42 -27.61
N TYR A 22 16.52 -15.55 -26.90
CA TYR A 22 15.67 -15.68 -25.72
C TYR A 22 16.13 -14.80 -24.55
N LEU A 23 17.43 -14.57 -24.40
CA LEU A 23 17.97 -13.62 -23.40
C LEU A 23 17.57 -12.18 -23.72
N GLU A 24 17.68 -11.76 -24.98
CA GLU A 24 17.32 -10.41 -25.44
C GLU A 24 15.84 -10.08 -25.20
N ILE A 25 14.94 -11.06 -25.32
CA ILE A 25 13.52 -10.88 -25.01
C ILE A 25 13.18 -11.12 -23.53
N ASN A 26 14.17 -11.22 -22.66
CA ASN A 26 14.05 -11.49 -21.22
C ASN A 26 13.29 -12.79 -20.90
N ARG A 27 13.55 -13.87 -21.65
CA ARG A 27 12.97 -15.22 -21.43
C ARG A 27 14.05 -16.30 -21.31
N PRO A 28 15.00 -16.17 -20.37
CA PRO A 28 16.12 -17.10 -20.21
C PRO A 28 15.67 -18.55 -19.98
N TYR A 29 14.54 -18.79 -19.30
CA TYR A 29 14.06 -20.12 -18.93
C TYR A 29 13.42 -20.88 -20.09
N ALA A 30 12.63 -20.18 -20.91
CA ALA A 30 12.09 -20.73 -22.14
C ALA A 30 13.22 -21.07 -23.11
N GLY A 31 14.23 -20.20 -23.23
CA GLY A 31 15.42 -20.46 -24.04
C GLY A 31 16.22 -21.65 -23.56
N ALA A 32 16.49 -21.74 -22.26
CA ALA A 32 17.17 -22.89 -21.67
C ALA A 32 16.36 -24.19 -21.89
N LYS A 33 15.03 -24.14 -21.80
CA LYS A 33 14.15 -25.27 -22.11
C LYS A 33 14.24 -25.68 -23.59
N ALA A 34 14.23 -24.71 -24.51
CA ALA A 34 14.31 -24.94 -25.96
C ALA A 34 15.57 -25.75 -26.34
N ILE A 35 16.71 -25.43 -25.73
CA ILE A 35 17.97 -26.11 -26.03
C ILE A 35 18.26 -27.30 -25.11
N SER A 36 17.57 -27.43 -23.96
CA SER A 36 17.80 -28.50 -22.96
C SER A 36 17.64 -29.93 -23.50
N LYS A 37 16.77 -30.15 -24.51
CA LYS A 37 16.61 -31.47 -25.15
C LYS A 37 17.80 -31.86 -26.03
N ARG A 38 18.69 -30.93 -26.33
CA ARG A 38 19.88 -31.09 -27.19
C ARG A 38 21.17 -31.09 -26.34
N ALA A 39 21.06 -31.59 -25.10
CA ALA A 39 22.01 -31.42 -24.00
C ALA A 39 23.46 -31.86 -24.29
N ASN A 40 23.69 -32.78 -25.23
CA ASN A 40 25.04 -33.28 -25.54
C ASN A 40 25.84 -32.32 -26.44
N THR A 41 25.20 -31.29 -26.99
CA THR A 41 25.81 -30.27 -27.86
C THR A 41 25.68 -28.85 -27.32
N ILE A 42 25.13 -28.67 -26.10
CA ILE A 42 25.04 -27.35 -25.48
C ILE A 42 26.46 -26.92 -25.06
N PRO A 43 27.00 -25.83 -25.64
CA PRO A 43 28.32 -25.38 -25.27
C PRO A 43 28.37 -24.93 -23.82
N ALA A 44 29.40 -25.37 -23.08
CA ALA A 44 29.63 -24.96 -21.69
C ALA A 44 29.74 -23.42 -21.56
N TYR A 45 30.17 -22.71 -22.61
CA TYR A 45 30.26 -21.25 -22.63
C TYR A 45 28.91 -20.54 -22.58
N LEU A 46 27.79 -21.21 -22.86
CA LEU A 46 26.46 -20.61 -22.72
C LEU A 46 26.03 -20.43 -21.26
N GLY A 47 26.79 -20.99 -20.30
CA GLY A 47 26.58 -20.73 -18.88
C GLY A 47 25.26 -21.26 -18.30
N ILE A 48 24.57 -22.15 -19.02
CA ILE A 48 23.30 -22.74 -18.61
C ILE A 48 23.57 -23.76 -17.50
N LYS A 49 23.52 -23.29 -16.26
CA LYS A 49 23.69 -24.14 -15.09
C LYS A 49 22.41 -24.94 -14.86
N LYS A 50 22.56 -26.25 -14.67
CA LYS A 50 21.47 -27.17 -14.28
C LYS A 50 21.35 -27.21 -12.75
N GLY A 51 20.15 -27.44 -12.26
CA GLY A 51 19.86 -27.66 -10.83
C GLY A 51 19.62 -26.40 -10.01
N PHE A 52 19.50 -26.62 -8.70
CA PHE A 52 19.23 -25.58 -7.71
C PHE A 52 20.44 -24.66 -7.53
N ARG A 53 20.25 -23.34 -7.62
CA ARG A 53 21.27 -22.35 -7.26
C ARG A 53 20.67 -21.03 -6.80
N LEU A 54 21.36 -20.36 -5.89
CA LEU A 54 21.14 -18.96 -5.59
C LEU A 54 21.71 -18.10 -6.73
N LYS A 55 20.86 -17.30 -7.38
CA LYS A 55 21.26 -16.39 -8.48
C LYS A 55 21.68 -15.02 -7.95
N SER A 56 20.88 -14.46 -7.05
CA SER A 56 21.14 -13.15 -6.46
C SER A 56 20.43 -13.02 -5.13
N ILE A 57 21.00 -12.19 -4.27
CA ILE A 57 20.37 -11.63 -3.08
C ILE A 57 20.47 -10.11 -3.18
N HIS A 58 19.50 -9.42 -2.62
CA HIS A 58 19.58 -7.98 -2.41
C HIS A 58 18.97 -7.61 -1.07
N ALA A 59 19.40 -6.46 -0.56
CA ALA A 59 18.87 -5.83 0.61
C ALA A 59 18.95 -4.32 0.40
N ASP A 60 17.80 -3.67 0.41
CA ASP A 60 17.63 -2.25 0.15
C ASP A 60 17.09 -1.57 1.41
N TYR A 61 17.63 -0.39 1.69
CA TYR A 61 17.18 0.48 2.76
C TYR A 61 16.90 1.87 2.19
N GLY A 62 15.73 2.40 2.51
CA GLY A 62 15.31 3.74 2.14
C GLY A 62 14.83 4.50 3.37
N GLN A 63 15.24 5.77 3.47
CA GLN A 63 14.64 6.71 4.41
C GLN A 63 14.25 7.97 3.67
N GLN A 64 13.01 8.40 3.84
CA GLN A 64 12.54 9.70 3.39
C GLN A 64 12.20 10.55 4.61
N ARG A 65 12.83 11.72 4.70
CA ARG A 65 12.53 12.72 5.73
C ARG A 65 11.80 13.88 5.10
N TYR A 66 10.73 14.31 5.72
CA TYR A 66 9.99 15.48 5.28
C TYR A 66 10.42 16.67 6.12
N THR A 67 10.66 17.80 5.46
CA THR A 67 10.86 19.08 6.14
C THR A 67 9.48 19.69 6.32
N HIS A 68 8.98 19.68 7.55
CA HIS A 68 7.61 20.09 7.84
C HIS A 68 7.42 21.59 7.62
N THR A 69 6.28 21.94 7.05
CA THR A 69 5.66 23.26 7.24
C THR A 69 5.22 23.33 8.71
N PRO A 70 5.38 24.47 9.43
CA PRO A 70 4.97 24.56 10.83
C PRO A 70 3.52 24.09 11.05
N VAL A 71 3.27 23.44 12.19
CA VAL A 71 1.98 22.86 12.61
C VAL A 71 0.85 23.82 12.21
N LEU A 72 -0.09 23.35 11.38
CA LEU A 72 -1.06 24.20 10.71
C LEU A 72 -1.89 25.02 11.71
N SER A 73 -1.98 26.34 11.51
CA SER A 73 -2.71 27.22 12.42
C SER A 73 -4.18 26.82 12.54
N PHE A 74 -4.86 27.23 13.61
CA PHE A 74 -6.30 26.98 13.78
C PHE A 74 -7.10 27.41 12.55
N VAL A 75 -6.81 28.61 12.02
CA VAL A 75 -7.49 29.17 10.84
C VAL A 75 -7.25 28.30 9.59
N THR A 76 -6.05 27.74 9.44
CA THR A 76 -5.71 26.88 8.31
C THR A 76 -6.42 25.53 8.39
N LEU A 77 -6.48 24.94 9.59
CA LEU A 77 -7.14 23.65 9.83
C LEU A 77 -8.67 23.76 9.76
N ALA A 78 -9.26 24.73 10.46
CA ALA A 78 -10.71 24.92 10.52
C ALA A 78 -11.29 25.58 9.25
N SER A 79 -10.44 26.14 8.39
CA SER A 79 -10.79 26.72 7.10
C SER A 79 -12.03 27.64 7.19
N SER A 80 -12.94 27.58 6.22
CA SER A 80 -14.17 28.38 6.18
C SER A 80 -15.20 28.01 7.26
N GLN A 81 -15.04 26.87 7.93
CA GLN A 81 -16.00 26.39 8.94
C GLN A 81 -15.74 27.02 10.32
N ALA A 82 -14.52 27.50 10.58
CA ALA A 82 -14.09 28.24 11.78
C ALA A 82 -14.38 27.57 13.16
N LEU A 83 -14.90 26.35 13.18
CA LEU A 83 -15.36 25.64 14.38
C LEU A 83 -14.64 24.30 14.61
N TYR A 84 -14.30 23.59 13.52
CA TYR A 84 -13.59 22.32 13.55
C TYR A 84 -12.75 22.14 12.29
N GLY A 85 -11.61 21.50 12.42
CA GLY A 85 -10.72 21.12 11.34
C GLY A 85 -9.85 19.94 11.71
N GLU A 86 -9.59 19.07 10.75
CA GLU A 86 -8.79 17.86 10.94
C GLU A 86 -7.90 17.65 9.73
N THR A 87 -6.67 17.21 9.97
CA THR A 87 -5.76 16.74 8.93
C THR A 87 -4.93 15.57 9.45
N ARG A 88 -4.49 14.75 8.51
CA ARG A 88 -3.56 13.64 8.76
C ARG A 88 -2.33 13.86 7.89
N GLU A 89 -1.21 14.15 8.53
CA GLU A 89 0.05 14.47 7.87
C GLU A 89 1.02 13.30 7.91
N TYR A 90 1.42 12.81 6.73
CA TYR A 90 2.42 11.77 6.58
C TYR A 90 3.83 12.35 6.77
N GLN A 91 4.59 11.77 7.68
CA GLN A 91 5.91 12.25 8.09
C GLN A 91 7.01 11.31 7.59
N ASN A 92 8.01 11.01 8.44
CA ASN A 92 9.18 10.23 8.04
C ASN A 92 8.78 8.81 7.66
N HIS A 93 9.31 8.34 6.53
CA HIS A 93 9.10 6.98 6.06
C HIS A 93 10.41 6.22 6.08
N ARG A 94 10.36 4.96 6.53
CA ARG A 94 11.48 4.02 6.51
C ARG A 94 11.04 2.78 5.76
N PHE A 95 11.89 2.33 4.85
CA PHE A 95 11.63 1.20 3.98
C PHE A 95 12.80 0.23 4.04
N TYR A 96 12.47 -1.05 4.17
CA TYR A 96 13.40 -2.15 4.03
C TYR A 96 12.82 -3.13 3.01
N ASP A 97 13.64 -3.59 2.08
CA ASP A 97 13.30 -4.69 1.19
C ASP A 97 14.47 -5.66 1.11
N ALA A 98 14.19 -6.95 1.14
CA ALA A 98 15.20 -7.96 0.97
C ALA A 98 14.63 -9.10 0.15
N GLY A 99 15.44 -9.60 -0.78
CA GLY A 99 14.99 -10.61 -1.73
C GLY A 99 16.08 -11.60 -2.09
N ALA A 100 15.64 -12.80 -2.45
CA ALA A 100 16.49 -13.85 -2.99
C ALA A 100 15.86 -14.43 -4.26
N ARG A 101 16.70 -14.57 -5.28
CA ARG A 101 16.34 -15.21 -6.55
C ARG A 101 17.02 -16.56 -6.62
N LEU A 102 16.22 -17.62 -6.65
CA LEU A 102 16.64 -19.01 -6.69
C LEU A 102 16.29 -19.59 -8.06
N GLN A 103 17.28 -20.11 -8.77
CA GLN A 103 17.01 -20.98 -9.89
C GLN A 103 16.75 -22.39 -9.36
N LEU A 104 15.56 -22.94 -9.58
CA LEU A 104 15.22 -24.29 -9.14
C LEU A 104 15.65 -25.35 -10.16
N SER A 105 15.62 -25.00 -11.45
CA SER A 105 16.06 -25.84 -12.56
C SER A 105 16.54 -24.97 -13.73
N SER A 106 17.04 -25.56 -14.82
CA SER A 106 17.37 -24.78 -16.04
C SER A 106 16.17 -24.01 -16.62
N SER A 107 14.95 -24.39 -16.27
CA SER A 107 13.70 -23.82 -16.79
C SER A 107 12.81 -23.18 -15.71
N SER A 108 13.32 -22.94 -14.50
CA SER A 108 12.50 -22.49 -13.38
C SER A 108 13.24 -21.52 -12.46
N GLU A 109 12.56 -20.45 -12.04
CA GLU A 109 13.05 -19.48 -11.06
C GLU A 109 11.99 -19.18 -10.01
N LEU A 110 12.40 -19.16 -8.76
CA LEU A 110 11.63 -18.66 -7.65
C LEU A 110 12.30 -17.39 -7.13
N TYR A 111 11.54 -16.32 -7.02
CA TYR A 111 11.90 -15.13 -6.27
C TYR A 111 11.10 -15.12 -4.96
N LEU A 112 11.76 -14.88 -3.84
CA LEU A 112 11.15 -14.67 -2.52
C LEU A 112 11.65 -13.33 -1.99
N GLY A 113 10.75 -12.51 -1.49
CA GLY A 113 11.05 -11.21 -0.92
C GLY A 113 10.25 -10.93 0.34
N VAL A 114 10.82 -10.08 1.18
CA VAL A 114 10.18 -9.49 2.35
C VAL A 114 10.38 -7.99 2.28
N GLN A 115 9.34 -7.24 2.64
CA GLN A 115 9.37 -5.79 2.66
C GLN A 115 8.75 -5.30 3.97
N SER A 116 9.33 -4.26 4.53
CA SER A 116 8.80 -3.54 5.68
C SER A 116 8.78 -2.04 5.39
N LEU A 117 7.69 -1.40 5.75
CA LEU A 117 7.47 0.04 5.59
C LEU A 117 6.89 0.58 6.89
N ASP A 118 7.59 1.52 7.50
CA ASP A 118 7.13 2.27 8.67
C ASP A 118 6.96 3.72 8.26
N ILE A 119 5.78 4.27 8.51
CA ILE A 119 5.42 5.65 8.21
C ILE A 119 4.94 6.29 9.50
N ASP A 120 5.68 7.30 9.96
CA ASP A 120 5.23 8.17 11.04
C ASP A 120 4.13 9.10 10.51
N VAL A 121 3.08 9.33 11.29
CA VAL A 121 1.91 10.14 10.91
C VAL A 121 1.51 11.03 12.07
N SER A 122 1.11 12.28 11.80
CA SER A 122 0.54 13.17 12.82
C SER A 122 -0.91 13.51 12.47
N ASP A 123 -1.82 13.20 13.40
CA ASP A 123 -3.22 13.62 13.32
C ASP A 123 -3.35 14.95 14.07
N GLN A 124 -3.74 16.01 13.35
CA GLN A 124 -3.88 17.36 13.90
C GLN A 124 -5.34 17.80 13.87
N PHE A 125 -5.77 18.37 14.99
CA PHE A 125 -7.14 18.84 15.20
C PHE A 125 -7.14 20.31 15.60
N ALA A 126 -8.08 21.06 15.05
CA ALA A 126 -8.47 22.40 15.47
C ALA A 126 -9.94 22.38 15.83
N TYR A 127 -10.29 22.87 17.01
CA TYR A 127 -11.68 22.82 17.49
C TYR A 127 -11.98 23.96 18.44
N VAL A 128 -13.24 24.35 18.53
CA VAL A 128 -13.72 25.32 19.50
C VAL A 128 -14.37 24.58 20.67
N GLU A 129 -13.99 24.95 21.89
CA GLU A 129 -14.71 24.54 23.09
C GLU A 129 -15.46 25.73 23.68
N ASN A 130 -16.73 25.50 24.00
CA ASN A 130 -17.55 26.46 24.72
C ASN A 130 -17.49 26.11 26.20
N ASN A 131 -17.12 27.10 27.01
CA ASN A 131 -17.15 27.00 28.46
C ASN A 131 -18.10 28.05 28.99
N ILE A 132 -18.95 27.65 29.92
CA ILE A 132 -19.84 28.56 30.61
C ILE A 132 -19.19 28.93 31.94
N ALA A 133 -19.05 30.24 32.14
CA ALA A 133 -18.50 30.80 33.36
C ALA A 133 -19.51 31.75 33.98
N ARG A 134 -19.53 31.79 35.32
CA ARG A 134 -20.27 32.79 36.07
C ARG A 134 -19.67 34.16 35.78
N ASP A 135 -20.49 35.05 35.24
CA ASP A 135 -20.08 36.38 34.80
C ASP A 135 -20.29 37.42 35.91
N SER A 136 -21.44 37.35 36.60
CA SER A 136 -21.76 38.30 37.66
C SER A 136 -22.76 37.73 38.68
N VAL A 137 -22.87 38.41 39.82
CA VAL A 137 -23.84 38.12 40.89
C VAL A 137 -24.60 39.40 41.19
N ALA A 138 -25.93 39.35 41.10
CA ALA A 138 -26.81 40.40 41.58
C ALA A 138 -27.33 40.02 42.97
N VAL A 139 -27.07 40.89 43.94
CA VAL A 139 -27.50 40.71 45.32
C VAL A 139 -28.72 41.58 45.58
N PHE A 140 -29.76 40.99 46.13
CA PHE A 140 -31.01 41.64 46.51
C PHE A 140 -31.30 41.41 47.99
N ASP A 141 -32.16 42.25 48.57
CA ASP A 141 -32.60 42.09 49.96
C ASP A 141 -33.26 40.72 50.23
N TRP A 142 -33.80 40.10 49.19
CA TRP A 142 -34.52 38.82 49.24
C TRP A 142 -33.68 37.61 48.79
N GLY A 143 -32.51 37.78 48.18
CA GLY A 143 -31.72 36.65 47.65
C GLY A 143 -30.58 37.04 46.71
N GLU A 144 -29.98 36.06 46.05
CA GLU A 144 -28.93 36.24 45.04
C GLU A 144 -29.34 35.65 43.69
N ALA A 145 -28.98 36.33 42.60
CA ALA A 145 -29.10 35.84 41.24
C ALA A 145 -27.73 35.79 40.55
N TYR A 146 -27.42 34.65 39.93
CA TYR A 146 -26.18 34.40 39.21
C TYR A 146 -26.40 34.51 37.70
N TYR A 147 -25.56 35.30 37.04
CA TYR A 147 -25.56 35.42 35.58
C TYR A 147 -24.35 34.71 35.01
N TYR A 148 -24.58 34.01 33.90
CA TYR A 148 -23.57 33.21 33.21
C TYR A 148 -23.30 33.79 31.83
N ARG A 149 -22.06 33.67 31.37
CA ARG A 149 -21.69 33.92 29.97
C ARG A 149 -21.12 32.66 29.35
N SER A 150 -21.27 32.54 28.03
CA SER A 150 -20.65 31.49 27.24
C SER A 150 -19.45 32.08 26.52
N ASP A 151 -18.26 31.59 26.87
CA ASP A 151 -17.02 31.94 26.22
C ASP A 151 -16.59 30.79 25.31
N SER A 152 -16.18 31.11 24.09
CA SER A 152 -15.63 30.13 23.15
C SER A 152 -14.12 30.26 23.05
N THR A 153 -13.41 29.13 23.13
CA THR A 153 -11.95 29.10 23.05
C THR A 153 -11.51 28.21 21.91
N GLN A 154 -10.62 28.74 21.06
CA GLN A 154 -9.99 27.97 20.00
C GLN A 154 -8.89 27.10 20.59
N LYS A 155 -8.95 25.81 20.33
CA LYS A 155 -7.99 24.81 20.79
C LYS A 155 -7.40 24.04 19.61
N ARG A 156 -6.24 23.47 19.88
CA ARG A 156 -5.52 22.59 18.96
C ARG A 156 -5.03 21.37 19.73
N ALA A 157 -5.05 20.23 19.07
CA ALA A 157 -4.49 18.99 19.57
C ALA A 157 -3.74 18.28 18.44
N GLU A 158 -2.69 17.56 18.79
CA GLU A 158 -1.85 16.81 17.88
C GLU A 158 -1.53 15.45 18.50
N PHE A 159 -1.60 14.40 17.69
CA PHE A 159 -1.38 13.03 18.13
C PHE A 159 -0.48 12.27 17.15
N ASP A 160 0.60 11.72 17.69
CA ASP A 160 1.56 10.91 16.94
C ASP A 160 1.00 9.50 16.70
N ASN A 161 1.03 9.09 15.45
CA ASN A 161 0.49 7.84 14.96
C ASN A 161 1.46 7.15 14.00
N GLN A 162 1.21 5.88 13.68
CA GLN A 162 2.07 5.12 12.78
C GLN A 162 1.26 4.25 11.83
N ILE A 163 1.78 4.09 10.61
CA ILE A 163 1.38 3.06 9.66
C ILE A 163 2.57 2.12 9.49
N LYS A 164 2.37 0.86 9.85
CA LYS A 164 3.34 -0.23 9.71
C LYS A 164 2.80 -1.21 8.71
N GLN A 165 3.61 -1.52 7.71
CA GLN A 165 3.33 -2.54 6.74
C GLN A 165 4.47 -3.54 6.73
N PHE A 166 4.12 -4.81 6.79
CA PHE A 166 5.03 -5.91 6.55
C PHE A 166 4.47 -6.77 5.44
N SER A 167 5.28 -7.13 4.46
CA SER A 167 4.85 -7.99 3.38
C SER A 167 5.85 -9.08 3.05
N ILE A 168 5.31 -10.19 2.59
CA ILE A 168 6.05 -11.32 2.05
C ILE A 168 5.51 -11.56 0.65
N TYR A 169 6.39 -11.64 -0.33
CA TYR A 169 5.99 -11.87 -1.70
C TYR A 169 6.88 -12.91 -2.38
N ALA A 170 6.25 -13.70 -3.24
CA ALA A 170 6.87 -14.80 -3.94
C ALA A 170 6.45 -14.77 -5.40
N ARG A 171 7.37 -15.10 -6.30
CA ARG A 171 7.07 -15.30 -7.72
C ARG A 171 7.79 -16.53 -8.21
N LEU A 172 7.05 -17.46 -8.79
CA LEU A 172 7.55 -18.64 -9.47
C LEU A 172 7.34 -18.48 -10.98
N GLU A 173 8.40 -18.66 -11.75
CA GLU A 173 8.35 -18.76 -13.20
C GLU A 173 8.83 -20.16 -13.62
N GLN A 174 8.04 -20.82 -14.47
CA GLN A 174 8.31 -22.18 -14.94
C GLN A 174 8.08 -22.27 -16.45
N ALA A 175 9.14 -22.45 -17.23
CA ALA A 175 9.01 -22.80 -18.63
C ALA A 175 8.66 -24.29 -18.76
N VAL A 176 7.42 -24.58 -19.18
CA VAL A 176 6.93 -25.94 -19.43
C VAL A 176 7.41 -26.42 -20.79
N SER A 177 7.48 -25.51 -21.76
CA SER A 177 8.07 -25.74 -23.09
C SER A 177 8.82 -24.51 -23.57
N GLU A 178 9.42 -24.57 -24.76
CA GLU A 178 10.02 -23.41 -25.44
C GLU A 178 9.00 -22.30 -25.77
N LYS A 179 7.70 -22.64 -25.73
CA LYS A 179 6.58 -21.74 -26.06
C LYS A 179 5.76 -21.33 -24.85
N VAL A 180 5.67 -22.18 -23.83
CA VAL A 180 4.74 -21.97 -22.71
C VAL A 180 5.52 -21.76 -21.43
N THR A 181 5.30 -20.61 -20.79
CA THR A 181 5.81 -20.32 -19.45
C THR A 181 4.64 -20.05 -18.52
N LEU A 182 4.63 -20.73 -17.37
CA LEU A 182 3.67 -20.51 -16.30
C LEU A 182 4.29 -19.56 -15.29
N ILE A 183 3.48 -18.62 -14.80
CA ILE A 183 3.89 -17.63 -13.81
C ILE A 183 2.89 -17.70 -12.65
N GLY A 184 3.37 -18.04 -11.46
CA GLY A 184 2.62 -17.91 -10.22
C GLY A 184 3.23 -16.79 -9.39
N ALA A 185 2.41 -15.93 -8.80
CA ALA A 185 2.88 -14.96 -7.82
C ALA A 185 1.92 -14.86 -6.64
N PHE A 186 2.47 -14.54 -5.48
CA PHE A 186 1.71 -14.33 -4.26
C PHE A 186 2.32 -13.18 -3.49
N HIS A 187 1.47 -12.36 -2.89
CA HIS A 187 1.88 -11.24 -2.03
C HIS A 187 0.94 -11.23 -0.82
N LEU A 188 1.51 -11.41 0.37
CA LEU A 188 0.82 -11.26 1.64
C LEU A 188 1.26 -9.95 2.28
N LEU A 189 0.32 -9.16 2.78
CA LEU A 189 0.55 -7.85 3.36
C LEU A 189 -0.18 -7.76 4.70
N GLN A 190 0.56 -7.47 5.75
CA GLN A 190 0.05 -7.15 7.07
C GLN A 190 0.16 -5.64 7.26
N LEU A 191 -0.98 -5.01 7.53
CA LEU A 191 -1.08 -3.58 7.75
C LEU A 191 -1.52 -3.35 9.19
N GLU A 192 -0.81 -2.49 9.90
CA GLU A 192 -1.19 -1.97 11.20
C GLU A 192 -1.13 -0.45 11.13
N GLN A 193 -2.24 0.21 11.47
CA GLN A 193 -2.35 1.65 11.49
C GLN A 193 -2.94 2.08 12.83
N THR A 194 -2.39 3.13 13.42
CA THR A 194 -3.04 3.87 14.49
C THR A 194 -3.57 5.19 13.94
N GLN A 195 -4.72 5.62 14.44
CA GLN A 195 -5.27 6.94 14.14
C GLN A 195 -6.05 7.44 15.35
N THR A 196 -6.06 8.74 15.55
CA THR A 196 -6.86 9.37 16.58
C THR A 196 -8.17 9.84 15.97
N LEU A 197 -9.30 9.58 16.65
CA LEU A 197 -10.61 10.11 16.28
C LEU A 197 -11.05 11.15 17.29
N ALA A 198 -11.66 12.23 16.79
CA ALA A 198 -12.30 13.24 17.62
C ALA A 198 -13.81 13.01 17.66
N GLU A 199 -14.36 12.87 18.87
CA GLU A 199 -15.80 12.79 19.11
C GLU A 199 -16.26 14.05 19.84
N ASN A 200 -17.23 14.76 19.28
CA ASN A 200 -17.89 15.85 19.99
C ASN A 200 -18.94 15.27 20.96
N LYS A 201 -18.75 15.49 22.26
CA LYS A 201 -19.69 15.10 23.31
C LYS A 201 -20.35 16.33 23.90
N ILE A 202 -21.68 16.24 24.02
CA ILE A 202 -22.50 17.27 24.64
C ILE A 202 -22.72 16.87 26.10
N TYR A 203 -22.34 17.76 27.01
CA TYR A 203 -22.52 17.61 28.45
C TYR A 203 -23.57 18.61 28.92
N THR A 204 -24.51 18.17 29.75
CA THR A 204 -25.38 19.10 30.48
C THR A 204 -24.66 19.53 31.75
N ILE A 205 -24.46 20.83 31.89
CA ILE A 205 -24.03 21.45 33.13
C ILE A 205 -25.25 22.05 33.84
N SER A 206 -25.24 21.99 35.16
CA SER A 206 -26.28 22.57 36.01
C SER A 206 -25.58 23.30 37.15
N ASP A 207 -25.84 24.60 37.29
CA ASP A 207 -25.35 25.43 38.39
C ASP A 207 -26.52 26.30 38.91
N THR A 208 -26.37 26.93 40.07
CA THR A 208 -27.45 27.72 40.67
C THR A 208 -27.75 28.97 39.84
N ALA A 209 -29.02 29.15 39.44
CA ALA A 209 -29.47 30.38 38.78
C ALA A 209 -29.77 31.47 39.82
N TYR A 210 -30.54 31.14 40.86
CA TYR A 210 -30.82 32.03 41.98
C TYR A 210 -31.29 31.23 43.21
N TYR A 211 -31.23 31.86 44.38
CA TYR A 211 -31.87 31.36 45.59
C TYR A 211 -32.42 32.51 46.45
N LEU A 212 -33.43 32.20 47.26
CA LEU A 212 -33.99 33.11 48.26
C LEU A 212 -33.28 32.92 49.61
N ASN A 213 -33.01 34.02 50.32
CA ASN A 213 -32.27 33.99 51.58
C ASN A 213 -32.97 33.21 52.70
N ASP A 214 -34.30 33.08 52.60
CA ASP A 214 -35.13 32.30 53.54
C ASP A 214 -35.11 30.79 53.24
N GLY A 215 -34.43 30.36 52.18
CA GLY A 215 -34.31 28.96 51.76
C GLY A 215 -35.58 28.38 51.14
N SER A 216 -36.60 29.19 50.88
CA SER A 216 -37.88 28.72 50.35
C SER A 216 -37.81 28.30 48.88
N GLU A 217 -36.85 28.85 48.12
CA GLU A 217 -36.69 28.56 46.69
C GLU A 217 -35.22 28.57 46.27
N THR A 218 -34.86 27.64 45.40
CA THR A 218 -33.59 27.61 44.67
C THR A 218 -33.89 27.12 43.26
N SER A 219 -33.38 27.84 42.28
CA SER A 219 -33.52 27.50 40.87
C SER A 219 -32.15 27.24 40.24
N PHE A 220 -32.12 26.36 39.25
CA PHE A 220 -30.90 25.98 38.55
C PHE A 220 -30.89 26.52 37.12
N PHE A 221 -29.73 26.96 36.70
CA PHE A 221 -29.39 27.26 35.32
C PHE A 221 -28.83 25.98 34.71
N GLU A 222 -29.48 25.49 33.66
CA GLU A 222 -29.01 24.35 32.88
C GLU A 222 -28.55 24.81 31.52
N SER A 223 -27.42 24.28 31.07
CA SER A 223 -26.91 24.53 29.74
C SER A 223 -26.11 23.36 29.20
N THR A 224 -25.87 23.37 27.90
CA THR A 224 -25.12 22.33 27.21
C THR A 224 -23.75 22.85 26.77
N GLU A 225 -22.71 22.12 27.16
CA GLU A 225 -21.34 22.36 26.71
C GLU A 225 -20.92 21.27 25.72
N SER A 226 -20.25 21.70 24.65
CA SER A 226 -19.65 20.81 23.66
C SER A 226 -18.16 20.69 23.95
N ARG A 227 -17.69 19.45 24.16
CA ARG A 227 -16.28 19.15 24.39
C ARG A 227 -15.83 18.04 23.45
N TYR A 228 -14.62 18.17 22.93
CA TYR A 228 -14.04 17.14 22.07
C TYR A 228 -13.28 16.13 22.91
N GLN A 229 -13.61 14.85 22.74
CA GLN A 229 -12.86 13.74 23.29
C GLN A 229 -12.07 13.07 22.17
N PHE A 230 -10.78 12.85 22.40
CA PHE A 230 -9.90 12.16 21.46
C PHE A 230 -9.72 10.71 21.90
N THR A 231 -9.87 9.78 20.96
CA THR A 231 -9.70 8.35 21.20
C THR A 231 -8.80 7.75 20.14
N ASP A 232 -7.74 7.06 20.57
CA ASP A 232 -6.89 6.32 19.66
C ASP A 232 -7.57 5.02 19.25
N ILE A 233 -7.58 4.78 17.94
CA ILE A 233 -8.05 3.54 17.36
C ILE A 233 -6.94 2.89 16.56
N SER A 234 -6.85 1.57 16.66
CA SER A 234 -5.91 0.76 15.89
C SER A 234 -6.66 -0.10 14.89
N PHE A 235 -6.20 -0.04 13.64
CA PHE A 235 -6.65 -0.90 12.55
C PHE A 235 -5.55 -1.90 12.24
N LYS A 236 -5.90 -3.19 12.25
CA LYS A 236 -5.03 -4.26 11.74
C LYS A 236 -5.74 -5.01 10.64
N SER A 237 -5.07 -5.21 9.51
CA SER A 237 -5.57 -6.05 8.43
C SER A 237 -4.50 -6.97 7.86
N THR A 238 -4.97 -8.06 7.25
CA THR A 238 -4.14 -8.99 6.51
C THR A 238 -4.74 -9.13 5.12
N GLU A 239 -4.03 -8.56 4.16
CA GLU A 239 -4.39 -8.49 2.76
C GLU A 239 -3.53 -9.46 1.98
N TRP A 240 -4.04 -9.95 0.85
CA TRP A 240 -3.27 -10.84 -0.01
C TRP A 240 -3.66 -10.67 -1.46
N SER A 241 -2.72 -10.98 -2.36
CA SER A 241 -2.94 -11.09 -3.78
C SER A 241 -2.26 -12.34 -4.30
N ALA A 242 -2.99 -13.14 -5.07
CA ALA A 242 -2.49 -14.32 -5.74
C ALA A 242 -2.70 -14.13 -7.25
N PHE A 243 -1.68 -14.41 -8.04
CA PHE A 243 -1.69 -14.31 -9.49
C PHE A 243 -1.28 -15.63 -10.11
N LEU A 244 -1.98 -16.01 -11.17
CA LEU A 244 -1.61 -17.11 -12.06
C LEU A 244 -1.69 -16.63 -13.50
N GLY A 245 -0.63 -16.84 -14.25
CA GLY A 245 -0.54 -16.43 -15.64
C GLY A 245 0.22 -17.42 -16.51
N ILE A 246 0.04 -17.24 -17.81
CA ILE A 246 0.64 -18.02 -18.87
C ILE A 246 1.15 -17.07 -19.94
N ASP A 247 2.40 -17.25 -20.32
CA ASP A 247 3.01 -16.60 -21.45
C ASP A 247 3.23 -17.60 -22.59
N LEU A 248 2.59 -17.34 -23.74
CA LEU A 248 2.61 -18.14 -24.95
C LEU A 248 3.47 -17.46 -26.04
N GLN A 249 4.58 -18.09 -26.41
CA GLN A 249 5.38 -17.70 -27.56
C GLN A 249 4.77 -18.26 -28.84
N THR A 250 4.47 -17.37 -29.78
CA THR A 250 4.04 -17.69 -31.14
C THR A 250 5.08 -17.18 -32.14
N ALA A 251 4.87 -17.45 -33.43
CA ALA A 251 5.73 -16.93 -34.49
C ALA A 251 5.66 -15.40 -34.63
N ILE A 252 4.54 -14.80 -34.22
CA ILE A 252 4.22 -13.38 -34.44
C ILE A 252 4.56 -12.55 -33.19
N GLY A 253 4.62 -13.19 -32.02
CA GLY A 253 4.83 -12.50 -30.76
C GLY A 253 4.67 -13.36 -29.52
N LEU A 254 4.58 -12.67 -28.39
CA LEU A 254 4.30 -13.19 -27.06
C LEU A 254 2.89 -12.79 -26.66
N SER A 255 2.02 -13.76 -26.42
CA SER A 255 0.72 -13.53 -25.79
C SER A 255 0.82 -13.83 -24.31
N CYS A 256 0.27 -12.99 -23.45
CA CYS A 256 0.14 -13.26 -22.03
C CYS A 256 -1.34 -13.31 -21.63
N LEU A 257 -1.67 -14.23 -20.74
CA LEU A 257 -2.98 -14.35 -20.12
C LEU A 257 -2.76 -14.53 -18.63
N GLY A 258 -3.58 -13.88 -17.80
CA GLY A 258 -3.45 -14.01 -16.36
C GLY A 258 -4.75 -13.68 -15.64
N VAL A 259 -4.83 -14.21 -14.43
CA VAL A 259 -5.87 -13.91 -13.46
C VAL A 259 -5.21 -13.62 -12.12
N SER A 260 -5.76 -12.67 -11.39
CA SER A 260 -5.43 -12.43 -10.00
C SER A 260 -6.68 -12.38 -9.15
N LEU A 261 -6.54 -12.91 -7.94
CA LEU A 261 -7.49 -12.79 -6.87
C LEU A 261 -6.80 -12.05 -5.74
N SER A 262 -7.47 -11.07 -5.17
CA SER A 262 -6.94 -10.37 -4.01
C SER A 262 -8.02 -10.08 -2.98
N ARG A 263 -7.59 -9.89 -1.75
CA ARG A 263 -8.40 -9.41 -0.64
C ARG A 263 -7.76 -8.13 -0.14
N PHE A 264 -8.51 -7.04 -0.18
CA PHE A 264 -8.13 -5.73 0.37
C PHE A 264 -9.32 -5.16 1.15
N ASN A 265 -9.09 -4.68 2.37
CA ASN A 265 -10.12 -4.08 3.21
C ASN A 265 -11.39 -4.95 3.34
N ARG A 266 -11.20 -6.26 3.55
CA ARG A 266 -12.26 -7.29 3.62
C ARG A 266 -13.03 -7.53 2.32
N ALA A 267 -12.90 -6.70 1.30
CA ALA A 267 -13.44 -6.94 -0.03
C ALA A 267 -12.54 -7.91 -0.82
N ARG A 268 -13.14 -8.63 -1.76
CA ARG A 268 -12.42 -9.51 -2.70
C ARG A 268 -12.48 -8.89 -4.08
N TYR A 269 -11.35 -8.88 -4.76
CA TYR A 269 -11.22 -8.33 -6.11
C TYR A 269 -10.73 -9.42 -7.04
N PHE A 270 -11.29 -9.45 -8.24
CA PHE A 270 -10.87 -10.30 -9.33
C PHE A 270 -10.35 -9.43 -10.47
N GLN A 271 -9.17 -9.76 -10.98
CA GLN A 271 -8.66 -9.12 -12.19
C GLN A 271 -8.23 -10.18 -13.18
N ALA A 272 -8.59 -9.99 -14.45
CA ALA A 272 -8.07 -10.77 -15.55
C ALA A 272 -7.34 -9.85 -16.52
N ASN A 273 -6.21 -10.32 -17.04
CA ASN A 273 -5.42 -9.58 -18.00
C ASN A 273 -5.10 -10.45 -19.21
N ALA A 274 -5.13 -9.84 -20.39
CA ALA A 274 -4.68 -10.43 -21.63
C ALA A 274 -3.80 -9.43 -22.36
N GLY A 275 -2.67 -9.88 -22.90
CA GLY A 275 -1.77 -9.00 -23.62
C GLY A 275 -1.11 -9.69 -24.80
N LEU A 276 -0.66 -8.88 -25.75
CA LEU A 276 0.08 -9.31 -26.92
C LEU A 276 1.25 -8.36 -27.13
N ARG A 277 2.47 -8.89 -27.14
CA ARG A 277 3.67 -8.21 -27.59
C ARG A 277 4.13 -8.84 -28.90
N TYR A 278 4.02 -8.11 -30.00
CA TYR A 278 4.31 -8.64 -31.33
C TYR A 278 5.60 -8.03 -31.91
N TYR A 279 6.33 -8.86 -32.68
CA TYR A 279 7.59 -8.50 -33.32
C TYR A 279 7.45 -8.84 -34.82
N PRO A 280 6.93 -7.92 -35.64
CA PRO A 280 6.69 -8.19 -37.04
C PRO A 280 7.99 -8.62 -37.74
N LEU A 281 7.91 -9.68 -38.54
CA LEU A 281 9.04 -10.29 -39.26
C LEU A 281 10.20 -10.75 -38.35
N GLY A 282 9.97 -10.90 -37.04
CA GLY A 282 11.00 -11.31 -36.07
C GLY A 282 12.02 -10.22 -35.77
N ASN A 283 11.77 -8.96 -36.17
CA ASN A 283 12.66 -7.86 -35.87
C ASN A 283 12.44 -7.37 -34.44
N LEU A 284 13.38 -7.66 -33.53
CA LEU A 284 13.31 -7.23 -32.13
C LEU A 284 13.38 -5.70 -31.95
N LYS A 285 13.82 -4.94 -32.97
CA LYS A 285 13.86 -3.47 -32.95
C LYS A 285 12.52 -2.82 -33.31
N LEU A 286 11.59 -3.58 -33.90
CA LEU A 286 10.23 -3.15 -34.18
C LEU A 286 9.29 -3.97 -33.31
N TYR A 287 8.72 -3.36 -32.28
CA TYR A 287 7.80 -4.06 -31.38
C TYR A 287 6.59 -3.19 -31.07
N GLY A 288 5.46 -3.85 -30.86
CA GLY A 288 4.26 -3.25 -30.29
C GLY A 288 3.74 -4.10 -29.15
N SER A 289 3.10 -3.47 -28.17
CA SER A 289 2.45 -4.17 -27.06
C SER A 289 1.07 -3.62 -26.76
N SER A 290 0.10 -4.51 -26.63
CA SER A 290 -1.25 -4.19 -26.16
C SER A 290 -1.56 -5.00 -24.92
N THR A 291 -2.19 -4.39 -23.93
CA THR A 291 -2.67 -5.08 -22.73
C THR A 291 -4.11 -4.66 -22.44
N PHE A 292 -4.95 -5.64 -22.18
CA PHE A 292 -6.36 -5.50 -21.85
C PHE A 292 -6.57 -5.97 -20.41
N TYR A 293 -7.38 -5.22 -19.66
CA TYR A 293 -7.67 -5.50 -18.26
C TYR A 293 -9.18 -5.57 -18.05
N LEU A 294 -9.61 -6.55 -17.28
CA LEU A 294 -10.95 -6.65 -16.70
C LEU A 294 -10.79 -6.63 -15.19
N VAL A 295 -11.47 -5.72 -14.50
CA VAL A 295 -11.43 -5.55 -13.05
C VAL A 295 -12.86 -5.62 -12.51
N ASN A 296 -13.08 -6.44 -11.49
CA ASN A 296 -14.35 -6.60 -10.80
C ASN A 296 -14.13 -6.68 -9.29
#